data_AF-A1HR33-F1
#
_entry.id   AF-A1HR33-F1
#
_cell.length_a   1.000
_cell.length_b   1.000
_cell.length_c   1.000
_cell.angle_alpha   90.00
_cell.angle_beta   90.00
_cell.angle_gamma   90.00
#
_symmetry.space_group_name_H-M   'P 1'
#
loop_
_entity.id
_entity.type
_entity.pdbx_description
1 polymer ?
#
loop_
_entity_poly.entity_id
_entity_poly.type
_entity_poly.pdbx_seq_one_letter_code
_entity_poly.pdbx_strand_id
1 'polypeptide(L)'
;MFKEARKAAGLSQAEAHFKTGIALKRLQRIESGAELPLPGEVSLLDKTYGANRMLVLRYCGGRCPDGQYAGLQFENVSPQTVGIKLISSLAGIEKLLPEIANIVCEACDGIYRPENRDKYVSICQLLSQLRRYIMAIEVLMLAERLPQFQDTKKVREMLAYLKEKTACNSRR
;
A
#
# COMPACT_ATOMS: atom_id res chain seq x y z
N MET A 1 10.48 -3.69 -14.06
CA MET A 1 10.79 -3.51 -12.64
C MET A 1 12.27 -3.69 -12.32
N PHE A 2 12.78 -4.92 -12.09
CA PHE A 2 14.18 -5.11 -11.66
C PHE A 2 15.20 -4.55 -12.67
N LYS A 3 14.96 -4.81 -13.96
CA LYS A 3 15.76 -4.26 -15.08
C LYS A 3 15.76 -2.74 -15.11
N GLU A 4 14.60 -2.11 -14.89
CA GLU A 4 14.45 -0.65 -14.89
C GLU A 4 15.16 -0.04 -13.69
N ALA A 5 15.03 -0.64 -12.50
CA ALA A 5 15.71 -0.21 -11.29
C ALA A 5 17.22 -0.29 -11.43
N ARG A 6 17.75 -1.39 -12.00
CA ARG A 6 19.18 -1.51 -12.30
C ARG A 6 19.67 -0.42 -13.24
N LYS A 7 18.92 -0.16 -14.32
CA LYS A 7 19.25 0.90 -15.29
C LYS A 7 19.21 2.28 -14.65
N ALA A 8 18.22 2.57 -13.81
CA ALA A 8 18.12 3.82 -13.07
C ALA A 8 19.30 4.02 -12.10
N ALA A 9 19.82 2.92 -11.54
CA ALA A 9 21.03 2.93 -10.72
C ALA A 9 22.34 3.04 -11.55
N GLY A 10 22.26 3.12 -12.88
CA GLY A 10 23.42 3.22 -13.76
C GLY A 10 24.27 1.95 -13.85
N LEU A 11 23.75 0.79 -13.45
CA LEU A 11 24.52 -0.46 -13.37
C LEU A 11 24.35 -1.32 -14.62
N SER A 12 25.44 -1.89 -15.12
CA SER A 12 25.40 -3.02 -16.06
C SER A 12 24.95 -4.32 -15.36
N GLN A 13 24.59 -5.34 -16.15
CA GLN A 13 24.25 -6.65 -15.58
C GLN A 13 25.46 -7.33 -14.92
N ALA A 14 26.66 -7.14 -15.46
CA ALA A 14 27.89 -7.68 -14.90
C ALA A 14 28.21 -7.04 -13.53
N GLU A 15 28.07 -5.72 -13.42
CA GLU A 15 28.26 -5.03 -12.14
C GLU A 15 27.19 -5.40 -11.11
N ALA A 16 25.93 -5.52 -11.54
CA ALA A 16 24.86 -5.98 -10.66
C ALA A 16 25.09 -7.41 -10.17
N HIS A 17 25.53 -8.31 -11.06
CA HIS A 17 25.96 -9.67 -10.69
C HIS A 17 27.07 -9.63 -9.64
N PHE A 18 28.14 -8.86 -9.88
CA PHE A 18 29.26 -8.76 -8.95
C PHE A 18 28.85 -8.20 -7.57
N LYS A 19 28.01 -7.16 -7.56
CA LYS A 19 27.56 -6.50 -6.31
C LYS A 19 26.53 -7.30 -5.52
N THR A 20 25.71 -8.11 -6.19
CA THR A 20 24.65 -8.91 -5.54
C THR A 20 25.07 -10.35 -5.27
N GLY A 21 26.11 -10.87 -5.94
CA GLY A 21 26.45 -12.29 -5.91
C GLY A 21 25.42 -13.20 -6.60
N ILE A 22 24.33 -12.66 -7.15
CA ILE A 22 23.34 -13.43 -7.90
C ILE A 22 23.93 -13.79 -9.25
N ALA A 23 24.00 -15.07 -9.59
CA ALA A 23 24.57 -15.54 -10.86
C ALA A 23 23.99 -14.79 -12.07
N LEU A 24 24.85 -14.35 -13.00
CA LEU A 24 24.46 -13.49 -14.13
C LEU A 24 23.26 -14.03 -14.93
N LYS A 25 23.25 -15.32 -15.25
CA LYS A 25 22.14 -15.97 -15.98
C LYS A 25 20.83 -15.94 -15.19
N ARG A 26 20.89 -16.11 -13.86
CA ARG A 26 19.72 -16.02 -12.98
C ARG A 26 19.21 -14.58 -12.91
N LEU A 27 20.10 -13.61 -12.75
CA LEU A 27 19.76 -12.20 -12.76
C LEU A 27 19.03 -11.81 -14.06
N GLN A 28 19.49 -12.30 -15.21
CA GLN A 28 18.82 -12.09 -16.50
C GLN A 28 17.40 -12.65 -16.55
N ARG A 29 17.17 -13.86 -16.00
CA ARG A 29 15.83 -14.46 -15.93
C ARG A 29 14.89 -13.74 -14.96
N ILE A 30 15.42 -13.27 -13.84
CA ILE A 30 14.65 -12.41 -12.91
C ILE A 30 14.26 -11.09 -13.60
N GLU A 31 15.19 -10.48 -14.34
CA GLU A 31 14.94 -9.23 -15.05
C GLU A 31 13.96 -9.36 -16.23
N SER A 32 13.93 -10.50 -16.90
CA SER A 32 12.96 -10.81 -17.96
C SER A 32 11.60 -11.26 -17.42
N GLY A 33 11.52 -11.62 -16.14
CA GLY A 33 10.32 -12.21 -15.53
C GLY A 33 10.15 -13.71 -15.81
N ALA A 34 11.16 -14.37 -16.40
CA ALA A 34 11.17 -15.81 -16.62
C ALA A 34 11.38 -16.61 -15.32
N GLU A 35 11.90 -15.96 -14.27
CA GLU A 35 12.11 -16.58 -12.96
C GLU A 35 11.77 -15.60 -11.84
N LEU A 36 11.17 -16.08 -10.76
CA LEU A 36 10.89 -15.26 -9.58
C LEU A 36 12.14 -15.16 -8.69
N PRO A 37 12.43 -13.96 -8.15
CA PRO A 37 13.49 -13.81 -7.17
C PRO A 37 13.11 -14.46 -5.84
N LEU A 38 14.10 -14.94 -5.10
CA LEU A 38 13.92 -15.35 -3.71
C LEU A 38 13.70 -14.11 -2.81
N PRO A 39 13.04 -14.26 -1.64
CA PRO A 39 12.79 -13.12 -0.75
C PRO A 39 14.06 -12.32 -0.41
N GLY A 40 15.17 -13.00 -0.10
CA GLY A 40 16.45 -12.35 0.18
C GLY A 40 17.07 -11.64 -1.04
N GLU A 41 16.84 -12.16 -2.25
CA GLU A 41 17.33 -11.55 -3.49
C GLU A 41 16.60 -10.23 -3.76
N VAL A 42 15.30 -10.13 -3.46
CA VAL A 42 14.54 -8.87 -3.66
C VAL A 42 15.10 -7.76 -2.77
N SER A 43 15.36 -8.03 -1.49
CA SER A 43 15.96 -7.06 -0.57
C SER A 43 17.39 -6.69 -0.99
N LEU A 44 18.15 -7.65 -1.51
CA LEU A 44 19.51 -7.40 -1.98
C LEU A 44 19.52 -6.52 -3.23
N LEU A 45 18.67 -6.81 -4.21
CA LEU A 45 18.49 -6.01 -5.42
C LEU A 45 18.04 -4.59 -5.07
N ASP A 46 17.09 -4.43 -4.15
CA ASP A 46 16.64 -3.12 -3.69
C ASP A 46 17.79 -2.27 -3.11
N LYS A 47 18.59 -2.87 -2.22
CA LYS A 47 19.75 -2.22 -1.62
C LYS A 47 20.81 -1.87 -2.67
N THR A 48 21.17 -2.81 -3.53
CA THR A 48 22.22 -2.63 -4.55
C THR A 48 21.81 -1.59 -5.59
N TYR A 49 20.52 -1.47 -5.90
CA TYR A 49 20.01 -0.48 -6.86
C TYR A 49 19.64 0.86 -6.22
N GLY A 50 19.83 1.02 -4.91
CA GLY A 50 19.51 2.26 -4.22
C GLY A 50 18.02 2.60 -4.25
N ALA A 51 17.15 1.58 -4.28
CA ALA A 51 15.71 1.76 -4.46
C ALA A 51 14.95 2.07 -3.16
N ASN A 52 15.63 2.19 -2.01
CA ASN A 52 15.06 2.61 -0.73
C ASN A 52 13.76 1.87 -0.35
N ARG A 53 13.77 0.53 -0.42
CA ARG A 53 12.66 -0.39 -0.16
C ARG A 53 11.53 -0.37 -1.19
N MET A 54 11.55 0.57 -2.15
CA MET A 54 10.49 0.68 -3.16
C MET A 54 10.44 -0.52 -4.10
N LEU A 55 11.58 -1.18 -4.35
CA LEU A 55 11.60 -2.36 -5.20
C LEU A 55 10.93 -3.53 -4.51
N VAL A 56 11.17 -3.69 -3.21
CA VAL A 56 10.51 -4.70 -2.37
C VAL A 56 9.00 -4.47 -2.35
N LEU A 57 8.56 -3.25 -2.07
CA LEU A 57 7.14 -2.90 -1.98
C LEU A 57 6.41 -3.10 -3.29
N ARG A 58 7.00 -2.68 -4.41
CA ARG A 58 6.41 -2.89 -5.74
C ARG A 58 6.39 -4.37 -6.13
N TYR A 59 7.41 -5.15 -5.76
CA TYR A 59 7.42 -6.58 -6.02
C TYR A 59 6.32 -7.29 -5.20
N CYS A 60 6.27 -7.05 -3.88
CA CYS A 60 5.27 -7.65 -3.00
C CYS A 60 3.85 -7.22 -3.34
N GLY A 61 3.63 -5.96 -3.68
CA GLY A 61 2.32 -5.43 -4.03
C GLY A 61 1.84 -5.73 -5.46
N GLY A 62 2.55 -6.56 -6.25
CA GLY A 62 2.13 -6.80 -7.63
C GLY A 62 2.65 -8.06 -8.32
N ARG A 63 3.75 -8.67 -7.87
CA ARG A 63 4.35 -9.85 -8.52
C ARG A 63 4.69 -11.01 -7.58
N CYS A 64 4.86 -10.76 -6.28
CA CYS A 64 5.10 -11.81 -5.31
C CYS A 64 3.85 -12.71 -5.21
N PRO A 65 3.97 -14.05 -5.32
CA PRO A 65 2.85 -14.97 -5.17
C PRO A 65 2.11 -14.79 -3.84
N ASP A 66 2.84 -14.68 -2.73
CA ASP A 66 2.24 -14.48 -1.40
C ASP A 66 1.55 -13.11 -1.29
N GLY A 67 2.14 -12.10 -1.90
CA GLY A 67 1.56 -10.76 -1.94
C GLY A 67 0.26 -10.72 -2.75
N GLN A 68 0.22 -11.42 -3.88
CA GLN A 68 -0.99 -11.58 -4.69
C GLN A 68 -2.06 -12.37 -3.94
N TYR A 69 -1.68 -13.46 -3.28
CA TYR A 69 -2.58 -14.27 -2.44
C TYR A 69 -3.18 -13.44 -1.29
N ALA A 70 -2.36 -12.63 -0.62
CA ALA A 70 -2.80 -11.75 0.46
C ALA A 70 -3.52 -10.47 0.00
N GLY A 71 -3.71 -10.30 -1.32
CA GLY A 71 -4.33 -9.13 -1.92
C GLY A 71 -3.57 -7.82 -1.67
N LEU A 72 -2.25 -7.89 -1.49
CA LEU A 72 -1.40 -6.71 -1.33
C LEU A 72 -1.31 -5.96 -2.65
N GLN A 73 -1.54 -4.66 -2.58
CA GLN A 73 -1.43 -3.76 -3.72
C GLN A 73 -0.74 -2.48 -3.30
N PHE A 74 0.39 -2.17 -3.92
CA PHE A 74 1.17 -0.97 -3.60
C PHE A 74 1.07 0.05 -4.74
N GLU A 75 0.68 1.28 -4.40
CA GLU A 75 0.65 2.41 -5.33
C GLU A 75 1.64 3.48 -4.84
N ASN A 76 2.51 3.94 -5.73
CA ASN A 76 3.45 5.01 -5.42
C ASN A 76 2.78 6.37 -5.65
N VAL A 77 2.23 6.95 -4.58
CA VAL A 77 1.38 8.15 -4.64
C VAL A 77 1.95 9.21 -3.69
N SER A 78 1.84 10.50 -4.04
CA SER A 78 2.33 11.58 -3.17
C SER A 78 1.55 11.64 -1.85
N PRO A 79 2.19 12.05 -0.74
CA PRO A 79 1.55 12.12 0.58
C PRO A 79 0.24 12.90 0.59
N GLN A 80 0.21 14.05 -0.10
CA GLN A 80 -0.97 14.92 -0.18
C GLN A 80 -2.12 14.20 -0.88
N THR A 81 -1.82 13.52 -1.99
CA THR A 81 -2.81 12.77 -2.76
C THR A 81 -3.33 11.57 -1.97
N VAL A 82 -2.46 10.83 -1.28
CA VAL A 82 -2.89 9.72 -0.42
C VAL A 82 -3.77 10.22 0.72
N GLY A 83 -3.39 11.33 1.37
CA GLY A 83 -4.17 11.93 2.45
C GLY A 83 -5.58 12.32 2.01
N ILE A 84 -5.71 13.01 0.87
CA ILE A 84 -7.03 13.39 0.31
C ILE A 84 -7.84 12.13 -0.02
N LYS A 85 -7.24 11.17 -0.74
CA LYS A 85 -7.92 9.93 -1.12
C LYS A 85 -8.38 9.13 0.11
N LEU A 86 -7.56 9.07 1.16
CA LEU A 86 -7.91 8.44 2.44
C LEU A 86 -9.12 9.12 3.09
N ILE A 87 -9.11 10.45 3.20
CA ILE A 87 -10.24 11.22 3.76
C ILE A 87 -11.52 10.96 2.96
N SER A 88 -11.44 11.00 1.63
CA SER A 88 -12.59 10.73 0.75
C SER A 88 -13.13 9.31 0.92
N SER A 89 -12.25 8.31 1.00
CA SER A 89 -12.67 6.92 1.21
C SER A 89 -13.26 6.67 2.59
N LEU A 90 -12.76 7.35 3.64
CA LEU A 90 -13.34 7.29 4.98
C LEU A 90 -14.75 7.89 5.02
N ALA A 91 -14.94 9.07 4.40
CA ALA A 91 -16.27 9.67 4.25
C ALA A 91 -17.21 8.80 3.40
N GLY A 92 -16.67 8.07 2.41
CA GLY A 92 -17.41 7.09 1.64
C GLY A 92 -17.89 5.90 2.50
N ILE A 93 -17.02 5.36 3.36
CA ILE A 93 -17.40 4.29 4.30
C ILE A 93 -18.48 4.75 5.25
N GLU A 94 -18.37 5.95 5.81
CA GLU A 94 -19.36 6.47 6.76
C GLU A 94 -20.78 6.45 6.17
N LYS A 95 -20.91 6.78 4.88
CA LYS A 95 -22.18 6.71 4.15
C LYS A 95 -22.67 5.29 3.90
N LEU A 96 -21.76 4.33 3.78
CA LEU A 96 -22.06 2.92 3.51
C LEU A 96 -22.19 2.08 4.79
N LEU A 97 -21.98 2.63 5.98
CA LEU A 97 -22.07 1.90 7.26
C LEU A 97 -23.36 1.09 7.44
N PRO A 98 -24.57 1.61 7.12
CA PRO A 98 -25.80 0.83 7.22
C PRO A 98 -25.82 -0.37 6.27
N GLU A 99 -25.29 -0.22 5.06
CA GLU A 99 -25.22 -1.29 4.06
C GLU A 99 -24.19 -2.34 4.44
N ILE A 100 -23.03 -1.92 4.97
CA ILE A 100 -22.00 -2.81 5.52
C ILE A 100 -22.59 -3.65 6.66
N ALA A 101 -23.32 -3.02 7.58
CA ALA A 101 -23.97 -3.72 8.69
C ALA A 101 -24.97 -4.78 8.19
N ASN A 102 -25.83 -4.44 7.22
CA ASN A 102 -26.78 -5.39 6.64
C ASN A 102 -26.09 -6.60 5.99
N ILE A 103 -25.02 -6.39 5.21
CA ILE A 103 -24.32 -7.50 4.55
C ILE A 103 -23.57 -8.38 5.56
N VAL A 104 -22.98 -7.79 6.61
CA VAL A 104 -22.33 -8.57 7.68
C VAL A 104 -23.36 -9.42 8.43
N CYS A 105 -24.54 -8.87 8.76
CA CYS A 105 -25.62 -9.64 9.36
C CYS A 105 -26.07 -10.79 8.45
N GLU A 106 -26.31 -10.54 7.15
CA GLU A 106 -26.69 -11.58 6.18
C GLU A 106 -25.63 -12.69 6.04
N ALA A 107 -24.35 -12.33 6.06
CA ALA A 107 -23.23 -13.27 6.00
C ALA A 107 -23.12 -14.10 7.29
N CYS A 108 -23.37 -13.50 8.47
CA CYS A 108 -23.42 -14.20 9.75
C CYS A 108 -24.63 -15.14 9.86
N ASP A 109 -25.75 -14.78 9.25
CA ASP A 109 -26.96 -15.61 9.18
C ASP A 109 -26.85 -16.73 8.13
N GLY A 110 -25.78 -16.74 7.33
CA GLY A 110 -25.52 -17.74 6.29
C GLY A 110 -26.40 -17.62 5.04
N ILE A 111 -27.19 -16.53 4.92
CA ILE A 111 -28.14 -16.31 3.83
C ILE A 111 -27.63 -15.12 3.01
N TYR A 112 -26.71 -15.39 2.09
CA TYR A 112 -26.24 -14.36 1.16
C TYR A 112 -27.26 -14.13 0.05
N ARG A 113 -27.97 -13.00 0.08
CA ARG A 113 -28.94 -12.66 -0.96
C ARG A 113 -28.20 -12.23 -2.24
N PRO A 114 -28.53 -12.81 -3.41
CA PRO A 114 -27.85 -12.47 -4.67
C PRO A 114 -28.01 -11.00 -5.06
N GLU A 115 -29.10 -10.35 -4.62
CA GLU A 115 -29.38 -8.92 -4.81
C GLU A 115 -28.36 -7.99 -4.14
N ASN A 116 -27.67 -8.45 -3.10
CA ASN A 116 -26.67 -7.67 -2.37
C ASN A 116 -25.24 -7.90 -2.87
N ARG A 117 -25.07 -8.72 -3.93
CA ARG A 117 -23.76 -9.08 -4.47
C ARG A 117 -22.99 -7.87 -4.99
N ASP A 118 -23.65 -6.99 -5.73
CA ASP A 118 -23.00 -5.81 -6.30
C ASP A 118 -22.64 -4.79 -5.21
N LYS A 119 -23.46 -4.69 -4.16
CA LYS A 119 -23.20 -3.84 -3.00
C LYS A 119 -22.00 -4.36 -2.20
N TYR A 120 -21.92 -5.66 -1.97
CA TYR A 120 -20.78 -6.29 -1.32
C TYR A 120 -19.48 -6.05 -2.09
N VAL A 121 -19.50 -6.22 -3.42
CA VAL A 121 -18.34 -5.93 -4.28
C VAL A 121 -17.90 -4.47 -4.12
N SER A 122 -18.84 -3.52 -4.12
CA SER A 122 -18.55 -2.10 -3.94
C SER A 122 -17.90 -1.80 -2.58
N ILE A 123 -18.39 -2.42 -1.51
CA ILE A 123 -17.80 -2.32 -0.16
C ILE A 123 -16.39 -2.91 -0.14
N CYS A 124 -16.19 -4.11 -0.67
CA CYS A 124 -14.87 -4.75 -0.75
C CYS A 124 -13.87 -3.90 -1.55
N GLN A 125 -14.30 -3.26 -2.63
CA GLN A 125 -13.47 -2.35 -3.42
C GLN A 125 -13.05 -1.12 -2.61
N LEU A 126 -13.98 -0.51 -1.86
CA LEU A 126 -13.69 0.65 -1.02
C LEU A 126 -12.74 0.31 0.15
N LEU A 127 -12.97 -0.84 0.82
CA LEU A 127 -12.07 -1.35 1.86
C LEU A 127 -10.67 -1.65 1.31
N SER A 128 -10.60 -2.23 0.10
CA SER A 128 -9.33 -2.47 -0.58
C SER A 128 -8.60 -1.17 -0.92
N GLN A 129 -9.32 -0.14 -1.37
CA GLN A 129 -8.77 1.20 -1.61
C GLN A 129 -8.17 1.80 -0.33
N LEU A 130 -8.89 1.73 0.79
CA LEU A 130 -8.41 2.22 2.08
C LEU A 130 -7.15 1.51 2.53
N ARG A 131 -7.11 0.18 2.41
CA ARG A 131 -5.91 -0.60 2.72
C ARG A 131 -4.71 -0.13 1.90
N ARG A 132 -4.90 0.15 0.61
CA ARG A 132 -3.83 0.70 -0.25
C ARG A 132 -3.34 2.05 0.23
N TYR A 133 -4.24 2.96 0.62
CA TYR A 133 -3.87 4.30 1.09
C TYR A 133 -3.17 4.26 2.45
N ILE A 134 -3.62 3.41 3.38
CA ILE A 134 -2.96 3.19 4.66
C ILE A 134 -1.53 2.69 4.42
N MET A 135 -1.37 1.64 3.60
CA MET A 135 -0.05 1.09 3.30
C MET A 135 0.87 2.12 2.62
N ALA A 136 0.34 2.96 1.74
CA ALA A 136 1.13 4.04 1.12
C ALA A 136 1.61 5.08 2.16
N ILE A 137 0.78 5.44 3.14
CA ILE A 137 1.18 6.32 4.26
C ILE A 137 2.25 5.65 5.12
N GLU A 138 2.07 4.37 5.49
CA GLU A 138 3.04 3.63 6.30
C GLU A 138 4.43 3.60 5.63
N VAL A 139 4.46 3.42 4.31
CA VAL A 139 5.68 3.46 3.52
C VAL A 139 6.33 4.85 3.54
N LEU A 140 5.55 5.92 3.39
CA LEU A 140 6.04 7.29 3.48
C LEU A 140 6.62 7.59 4.86
N MET A 141 5.95 7.15 5.93
CA MET A 141 6.45 7.29 7.30
C MET A 141 7.78 6.58 7.51
N LEU A 142 7.92 5.36 6.98
CA LEU A 142 9.17 4.60 7.03
C LEU A 142 10.30 5.27 6.23
N ALA A 143 9.98 5.85 5.08
CA ALA A 143 10.94 6.52 4.21
C ALA A 143 11.48 7.83 4.84
N GLU A 144 10.61 8.62 5.46
CA GLU A 144 10.97 9.88 6.11
C GLU A 144 11.54 9.68 7.54
N ARG A 145 11.68 8.43 8.01
CA ARG A 145 12.02 8.09 9.40
C ARG A 145 11.12 8.80 10.42
N LEU A 146 9.88 9.08 10.02
CA LEU A 146 8.91 9.65 10.94
C LEU A 146 8.66 8.63 12.05
N PRO A 147 8.59 9.06 13.32
CA PRO A 147 8.31 8.14 14.41
C PRO A 147 7.01 7.40 14.09
N GLN A 148 7.06 6.06 14.12
CA GLN A 148 5.84 5.25 14.15
C GLN A 148 5.07 5.73 15.37
N PHE A 149 3.85 6.24 15.14
CA PHE A 149 3.05 6.94 16.13
C PHE A 149 2.99 6.17 17.46
N GLN A 150 3.72 6.64 18.48
CA GLN A 150 3.62 6.12 19.85
C GLN A 150 2.82 7.03 20.78
N ASP A 151 2.32 8.19 20.32
CA ASP A 151 1.64 9.12 21.23
C ASP A 151 0.32 9.65 20.66
N THR A 152 -0.76 8.91 20.96
CA THR A 152 -2.16 9.26 20.66
C THR A 152 -2.61 10.59 21.27
N LYS A 153 -1.85 11.16 22.21
CA LYS A 153 -2.18 12.40 22.91
C LYS A 153 -2.18 13.62 21.99
N LYS A 154 -1.14 13.76 21.14
CA LYS A 154 -1.01 14.90 20.21
C LYS A 154 -2.06 14.92 19.11
N VAL A 155 -2.55 13.76 18.67
CA VAL A 155 -3.61 13.66 17.65
C VAL A 155 -4.96 14.07 18.23
N ARG A 156 -5.27 13.73 19.48
CA ARG A 156 -6.47 14.22 20.16
C ARG A 156 -6.44 15.73 20.32
N GLU A 157 -5.30 16.29 20.69
CA GLU A 157 -5.11 17.74 20.82
C GLU A 157 -5.26 18.45 19.47
N MET A 158 -4.70 17.91 18.39
CA MET A 158 -4.83 18.47 17.04
C MET A 158 -6.27 18.35 16.49
N LEU A 159 -6.96 17.23 16.75
CA LEU A 159 -8.37 17.07 16.38
C LEU A 159 -9.29 18.00 17.18
N ALA A 160 -9.00 18.23 18.47
CA ALA A 160 -9.73 19.18 19.29
C ALA A 160 -9.56 20.62 18.75
N TYR A 161 -8.33 21.01 18.43
CA TYR A 161 -8.04 22.32 17.83
C TYR A 161 -8.74 22.53 16.47
N LEU A 162 -8.78 21.51 15.61
CA LEU A 162 -9.48 21.58 14.33
C LEU A 162 -11.00 21.70 14.50
N LYS A 163 -11.58 20.96 15.46
CA LYS A 163 -13.02 21.06 15.80
C LYS A 163 -13.41 22.44 16.31
N GLU A 164 -12.58 23.04 17.18
CA GLU A 164 -12.79 24.40 17.70
C GLU A 164 -12.75 25.44 16.58
N LYS A 165 -11.82 25.34 15.63
CA LYS A 165 -11.76 26.25 14.48
C LYS A 165 -12.95 26.12 13.54
N THR A 166 -13.43 24.90 13.29
CA THR A 166 -14.64 24.70 12.47
C THR A 166 -15.91 25.23 13.14
N ALA A 167 -16.03 25.11 14.47
CA ALA A 167 -17.16 25.63 15.23
C ALA A 167 -17.17 27.17 15.36
N CYS A 168 -15.99 27.79 15.34
CA CYS A 168 -15.87 29.25 15.38
C CYS A 168 -16.23 29.90 14.03
N ASN A 169 -15.96 29.22 12.91
CA ASN A 169 -16.31 29.70 11.57
C ASN A 169 -17.78 29.49 11.19
N SER A 170 -18.54 28.64 11.91
CA SER A 170 -19.97 28.42 11.65
C SER A 170 -20.90 29.32 12.47
N ARG A 171 -20.35 30.29 13.23
CA ARG A 171 -21.11 31.26 14.06
C ARG A 171 -20.92 32.72 13.60
N ARG A 172 -20.43 32.94 12.37
CA ARG A 172 -20.40 34.25 11.72
C ARG A 172 -21.31 34.25 10.50
#